data_AF-A0A0V1NF27-F1
#
_entry.id   AF-A0A0V1NF27-F1
#
_cell.length_a   1.000
_cell.length_b   1.000
_cell.length_c   1.000
_cell.angle_alpha   90.00
_cell.angle_beta   90.00
_cell.angle_gamma   90.00
#
_symmetry.space_group_name_H-M   'P 1'
#
loop_
_entity.id
_entity.type
_entity.pdbx_description
1 polymer ?
#
loop_
_entity_poly.entity_id
_entity_poly.type
_entity_poly.pdbx_seq_one_letter_code
_entity_poly.pdbx_strand_id
1 'polypeptide(L)'
;MTARWPLVIFYNIIDVYAYNAYVLWTEKHPAWNVGRLHKRRLFVEELGKTLVQPEMMMRKTLPRTAAAKSAVERLRKDGEQPSTNGITDTDTCGKKEPGVNCVSSDNKTGVRCKKCQKYICKDHTQ
;
A
#
# COMPACT_ATOMS: atom_id res chain seq x y z
N MET A 1 -9.75 33.83 -9.87
CA MET A 1 -10.48 33.83 -8.59
C MET A 1 -11.93 33.48 -8.85
N THR A 2 -12.58 32.69 -7.99
CA THR A 2 -14.02 32.40 -8.16
C THR A 2 -14.83 33.64 -7.75
N ALA A 3 -15.87 33.99 -8.50
CA ALA A 3 -16.73 35.15 -8.17
C ALA A 3 -17.78 34.85 -7.08
N ARG A 4 -17.69 33.68 -6.44
CA ARG A 4 -18.67 33.18 -5.46
C ARG A 4 -18.05 33.23 -4.07
N TRP A 5 -18.32 34.30 -3.32
CA TRP A 5 -17.75 34.52 -1.99
C TRP A 5 -17.90 33.35 -0.99
N PRO A 6 -19.00 32.54 -0.98
CA PRO A 6 -19.10 31.44 -0.01
C PRO A 6 -18.05 30.36 -0.27
N LEU A 7 -17.68 30.15 -1.54
CA LEU A 7 -16.69 29.17 -1.93
C LEU A 7 -15.29 29.59 -1.49
N VAL A 8 -15.00 30.89 -1.48
CA VAL A 8 -13.75 31.44 -0.93
C VAL A 8 -13.65 31.15 0.57
N ILE A 9 -14.73 31.35 1.33
CA ILE A 9 -14.75 31.02 2.76
C ILE A 9 -14.56 29.52 2.96
N PHE A 10 -15.23 28.68 2.19
CA PHE A 10 -15.07 27.22 2.28
C PHE A 10 -13.62 26.77 2.05
N TYR A 11 -12.93 27.35 1.06
CA TYR A 11 -11.51 27.03 0.85
C TYR A 11 -10.63 27.47 2.03
N ASN A 12 -10.87 28.67 2.57
CA ASN A 12 -10.15 29.11 3.76
C ASN A 12 -10.39 28.18 4.97
N ILE A 13 -11.62 27.70 5.13
CA ILE A 13 -11.95 26.72 6.18
C ILE A 13 -11.11 25.45 6.01
N ILE A 14 -11.08 24.88 4.80
CA ILE A 14 -10.27 23.67 4.52
C ILE A 14 -8.79 23.93 4.83
N ASP A 15 -8.25 25.06 4.41
CA ASP A 15 -6.84 25.39 4.61
C ASP A 15 -6.46 25.48 6.10
N VAL A 16 -7.30 26.13 6.90
CA VAL A 16 -7.11 26.24 8.37
C VAL A 16 -7.17 24.86 9.02
N TYR A 17 -8.16 24.03 8.67
CA TYR A 17 -8.28 22.69 9.23
C TYR A 17 -7.12 21.78 8.83
N ALA A 18 -6.70 21.80 7.56
CA ALA A 18 -5.58 20.99 7.07
C ALA A 18 -4.27 21.38 7.77
N TYR A 19 -4.05 22.68 8.00
CA TYR A 19 -2.87 23.15 8.72
C TYR A 19 -2.90 22.74 10.19
N ASN A 20 -4.04 22.88 10.87
CA ASN A 20 -4.17 22.49 12.27
C ASN A 20 -3.96 20.97 12.44
N ALA A 21 -4.52 20.16 11.54
CA ALA A 21 -4.29 18.72 11.53
C ALA A 21 -2.82 18.37 11.29
N TYR A 22 -2.14 19.10 10.39
CA TYR A 22 -0.71 18.92 10.13
C TYR A 22 0.13 19.16 11.38
N VAL A 23 -0.10 20.27 12.09
CA VAL A 23 0.64 20.59 13.33
C VAL A 23 0.44 19.49 14.37
N LEU A 24 -0.81 19.09 14.63
CA LEU A 24 -1.12 18.00 15.56
C LEU A 24 -0.47 16.67 15.16
N TRP A 25 -0.44 16.36 13.87
CA TRP A 25 0.19 15.15 13.35
C TRP A 25 1.70 15.14 13.58
N THR A 26 2.38 16.25 13.28
CA THR A 26 3.84 16.35 13.43
C THR A 26 4.27 16.33 14.89
N GLU A 27 3.46 16.85 15.81
CA GLU A 27 3.72 16.76 17.25
C GLU A 27 3.57 15.31 17.74
N LYS A 28 2.55 14.59 17.28
CA LYS A 28 2.37 13.17 17.66
C LYS A 28 3.40 12.25 17.00
N HIS A 29 3.89 12.59 15.80
CA HIS A 29 4.78 11.72 15.02
C HIS A 29 6.05 12.46 14.59
N PRO A 30 6.98 12.74 15.52
CA PRO A 30 8.19 13.52 15.24
C PRO A 30 9.12 12.82 14.23
N ALA A 31 9.08 11.49 14.17
CA ALA A 31 9.85 10.68 13.22
C ALA A 31 9.27 10.65 11.79
N TRP A 32 8.06 11.19 11.57
CA TRP A 32 7.42 11.18 10.26
C TRP A 32 8.13 12.15 9.29
N ASN A 33 8.58 11.62 8.15
CA ASN A 33 9.26 12.37 7.09
C ASN A 33 10.48 13.20 7.56
N VAL A 34 11.28 12.67 8.50
CA VAL A 34 12.54 13.30 8.94
C VAL A 34 13.47 13.54 7.75
N GLY A 35 14.15 14.70 7.74
CA GLY A 35 15.05 15.10 6.65
C GLY A 35 14.35 15.65 5.39
N ARG A 36 13.02 15.62 5.31
CA ARG A 36 12.28 16.27 4.22
C ARG A 36 11.98 17.74 4.55
N LEU A 37 12.25 18.62 3.59
CA LEU A 37 11.96 20.07 3.72
C LEU A 37 10.48 20.42 3.45
N HIS A 38 9.77 19.61 2.65
CA HIS A 38 8.41 19.90 2.18
C HIS A 38 7.33 19.09 2.92
N LYS A 39 7.46 18.95 4.25
CA LYS A 39 6.58 18.11 5.08
C LYS A 39 5.09 18.48 4.99
N ARG A 40 4.77 19.77 4.98
CA ARG A 40 3.37 20.24 4.84
C ARG A 40 2.74 19.78 3.53
N ARG A 41 3.49 19.82 2.42
CA ARG A 41 3.01 19.35 1.12
C ARG A 41 2.75 17.84 1.15
N LEU A 42 3.69 17.06 1.71
CA LEU A 42 3.53 15.61 1.86
C LEU A 42 2.29 15.27 2.69
N PHE A 43 2.06 16.02 3.78
CA PHE A 43 0.91 15.80 4.64
C PHE A 43 -0.41 16.01 3.89
N VAL A 44 -0.53 17.13 3.15
CA VAL A 44 -1.75 17.42 2.37
C VAL A 44 -1.94 16.41 1.24
N GLU A 45 -0.86 15.93 0.64
CA GLU A 45 -0.92 14.89 -0.40
C GLU A 45 -1.40 13.55 0.16
N GLU A 46 -0.85 13.11 1.29
CA GLU A 46 -1.28 11.90 1.99
C GLU A 46 -2.73 12.03 2.46
N LEU A 47 -3.08 13.15 3.09
CA LEU A 47 -4.44 13.46 3.53
C LEU A 47 -5.44 13.38 2.37
N GLY A 48 -5.13 14.03 1.24
CA GLY A 48 -5.98 14.02 0.06
C GLY A 48 -6.17 12.60 -0.51
N LYS A 49 -5.11 11.80 -0.57
CA LYS A 49 -5.20 10.39 -1.00
C LYS A 49 -6.08 9.59 -0.06
N THR A 50 -5.89 9.70 1.26
CA THR A 50 -6.67 8.97 2.27
C THR A 50 -8.15 9.33 2.22
N LEU A 51 -8.49 10.61 2.05
CA LEU A 51 -9.88 11.05 1.96
C LEU A 51 -10.59 10.54 0.70
N VAL A 52 -9.87 10.48 -0.42
CA VAL A 52 -10.46 10.13 -1.72
C VAL A 52 -10.46 8.63 -1.98
N GLN A 53 -9.57 7.86 -1.33
CA GLN A 53 -9.44 6.42 -1.51
C GLN A 53 -10.75 5.63 -1.31
N PRO A 54 -11.52 5.77 -0.21
CA PRO A 54 -12.76 5.00 -0.03
C PRO A 54 -13.79 5.34 -1.12
N GLU A 55 -13.90 6.62 -1.48
CA GLU A 55 -14.78 7.08 -2.55
C GLU A 55 -14.35 6.52 -3.92
N MET A 56 -13.05 6.42 -4.19
CA MET A 56 -12.53 5.82 -5.41
C MET A 56 -12.79 4.31 -5.48
N MET A 57 -12.71 3.60 -4.35
CA MET A 57 -13.02 2.18 -4.27
C MET A 57 -14.51 1.91 -4.48
N MET A 58 -15.39 2.75 -3.92
CA MET A 58 -16.85 2.61 -4.05
C MET A 58 -17.39 2.95 -5.44
N ARG A 59 -16.65 3.70 -6.26
CA ARG A 59 -17.08 4.05 -7.62
C ARG A 59 -17.28 2.79 -8.46
N LYS A 60 -18.52 2.48 -8.87
CA LYS A 60 -18.80 1.36 -9.80
C LYS A 60 -18.33 1.64 -11.23
N THR A 61 -18.46 2.89 -11.66
CA THR A 61 -18.13 3.31 -13.03
C THR A 61 -16.72 3.85 -13.12
N LEU A 62 -15.94 3.32 -14.06
CA LEU A 62 -14.60 3.82 -14.33
C LEU A 62 -14.67 5.23 -14.96
N PRO A 63 -13.75 6.15 -14.60
CA PRO A 63 -13.64 7.47 -15.22
C PRO A 63 -13.52 7.38 -16.74
N ARG A 64 -13.90 8.41 -17.51
CA ARG A 64 -13.83 8.34 -18.98
C ARG A 64 -12.39 8.38 -19.52
N THR A 65 -11.49 9.11 -18.87
CA THR A 65 -10.13 9.33 -19.35
C THR A 65 -9.19 8.19 -18.93
N ALA A 66 -8.29 7.78 -19.85
CA ALA A 66 -7.38 6.65 -19.62
C ALA A 66 -6.51 6.80 -18.36
N ALA A 67 -5.98 8.02 -18.12
CA ALA A 67 -5.18 8.30 -16.93
C ALA A 67 -5.97 8.11 -15.62
N ALA A 68 -7.21 8.60 -15.56
CA ALA A 68 -8.05 8.44 -14.37
C ALA A 68 -8.54 7.00 -14.19
N LYS A 69 -8.82 6.27 -15.28
CA LYS A 69 -9.09 4.82 -15.23
C LYS A 69 -7.92 4.07 -14.61
N SER A 70 -6.71 4.32 -15.11
CA SER A 70 -5.49 3.68 -14.60
C SER A 70 -5.26 3.98 -13.12
N ALA A 71 -5.48 5.23 -12.68
CA ALA A 71 -5.34 5.60 -11.28
C ALA A 71 -6.33 4.86 -10.35
N VAL A 72 -7.60 4.76 -10.74
CA VAL A 72 -8.62 4.00 -9.98
C VAL A 72 -8.25 2.53 -9.91
N GLU A 73 -7.79 1.95 -11.01
CA GLU A 73 -7.48 0.52 -11.07
C GLU A 73 -6.24 0.15 -10.25
N ARG A 74 -5.24 1.03 -10.20
CA ARG A 74 -4.08 0.88 -9.30
C ARG A 74 -4.50 0.89 -7.83
N LEU A 75 -5.33 1.86 -7.44
CA LEU A 75 -5.79 1.98 -6.04
C LEU A 75 -6.61 0.76 -5.58
N ARG A 76 -7.38 0.14 -6.47
CA ARG A 76 -8.11 -1.09 -6.17
C ARG A 76 -7.18 -2.28 -5.94
N LYS A 77 -6.17 -2.44 -6.81
CA LYS A 77 -5.16 -3.51 -6.67
C LYS A 77 -4.34 -3.36 -5.40
N ASP A 78 -3.99 -2.13 -5.03
CA ASP A 78 -3.25 -1.84 -3.80
C ASP A 78 -4.09 -2.15 -2.54
N GLY A 79 -5.43 -2.04 -2.62
CA GLY A 79 -6.35 -2.41 -1.54
C GLY A 79 -6.63 -3.92 -1.41
N GLU A 80 -6.33 -4.71 -2.44
CA GLU A 80 -6.50 -6.17 -2.44
C GLU A 80 -5.25 -6.92 -1.93
N GLN A 81 -4.13 -6.22 -1.68
CA GLN A 81 -3.01 -6.84 -0.98
C GLN A 81 -3.35 -7.06 0.50
N PRO A 82 -3.15 -8.28 1.06
CA PRO A 82 -3.25 -8.48 2.48
C PRO A 82 -2.22 -7.56 3.15
N SER A 83 -2.68 -6.71 4.06
CA SER A 83 -1.82 -5.89 4.90
C SER A 83 -0.96 -6.80 5.76
N THR A 84 0.26 -7.13 5.31
CA THR A 84 1.28 -7.77 6.15
C THR A 84 1.87 -6.73 7.09
N ASN A 85 1.05 -6.24 8.01
CA ASN A 85 1.51 -5.60 9.23
C ASN A 85 1.39 -6.65 10.34
N GLY A 86 2.44 -7.45 10.48
CA GLY A 86 2.59 -8.40 11.57
C GLY A 86 4.05 -8.45 11.97
N ILE A 87 4.43 -7.62 12.95
CA ILE A 87 5.57 -7.94 13.80
C ILE A 87 5.12 -9.11 14.66
N THR A 88 5.70 -10.28 14.41
CA THR A 88 5.91 -11.32 15.42
C THR A 88 7.29 -11.90 15.17
N ASP A 89 8.21 -11.58 16.06
CA ASP A 89 9.39 -12.40 16.31
C ASP A 89 8.94 -13.81 16.68
N THR A 90 9.48 -14.81 15.97
CA THR A 90 9.91 -16.07 16.56
C THR A 90 10.89 -16.75 15.62
N ASP A 91 12.12 -16.90 16.11
CA ASP A 91 13.06 -17.93 15.68
C ASP A 91 12.35 -19.28 15.51
N THR A 92 12.55 -19.93 14.37
CA THR A 92 12.87 -21.37 14.35
C THR A 92 13.45 -21.80 13.01
N CYS A 93 14.66 -22.34 13.07
CA CYS A 93 15.34 -23.08 12.02
C CYS A 93 14.47 -24.24 11.50
N GLY A 94 13.80 -24.05 10.36
CA GLY A 94 12.99 -25.08 9.70
C GLY A 94 13.85 -26.02 8.85
N LYS A 95 13.93 -27.29 9.24
CA LYS A 95 14.62 -28.37 8.51
C LYS A 95 14.07 -28.51 7.08
N LYS A 96 14.95 -28.55 6.08
CA LYS A 96 14.62 -28.78 4.67
C LYS A 96 14.29 -30.26 4.44
N GLU A 97 13.06 -30.58 4.03
CA GLU A 97 12.64 -31.93 3.64
C GLU A 97 13.06 -32.28 2.19
N PRO A 98 13.25 -33.57 1.85
CA PRO A 98 13.49 -34.00 0.48
C PRO A 98 12.29 -33.72 -0.43
N GLY A 99 12.55 -33.26 -1.66
CA GLY A 99 11.53 -33.07 -2.68
C GLY A 99 10.93 -34.42 -3.11
N VAL A 100 9.61 -34.46 -3.32
CA VAL A 100 8.83 -35.70 -3.52
C VAL A 100 9.20 -36.49 -4.79
N ASN A 101 9.94 -35.91 -5.73
CA ASN A 101 10.22 -36.52 -7.05
C ASN A 101 11.70 -36.80 -7.35
N CYS A 102 12.62 -36.68 -6.39
CA CYS A 102 14.04 -36.98 -6.62
C CYS A 102 14.39 -38.37 -6.08
N VAL A 103 14.53 -39.35 -6.98
CA VAL A 103 14.81 -40.75 -6.60
C VAL A 103 16.31 -41.02 -6.30
N SER A 104 17.22 -40.08 -6.55
CA SER A 104 18.67 -40.36 -6.41
C SER A 104 19.58 -39.21 -5.94
N SER A 105 19.03 -38.06 -5.52
CA SER A 105 19.85 -37.00 -4.91
C SER A 105 19.10 -36.28 -3.81
N ASP A 106 19.72 -36.18 -2.63
CA ASP A 106 19.24 -35.42 -1.46
C ASP A 106 19.33 -33.89 -1.69
N ASN A 107 18.78 -33.42 -2.81
CA ASN A 107 18.77 -32.01 -3.17
C ASN A 107 17.70 -31.26 -2.36
N LYS A 108 18.08 -30.84 -1.16
CA LYS A 108 17.27 -30.00 -0.25
C LYS A 108 16.87 -28.70 -0.94
N THR A 109 15.61 -28.58 -1.33
CA THR A 109 15.12 -27.43 -2.10
C THR A 109 14.03 -26.68 -1.35
N GLY A 110 14.12 -25.34 -1.32
CA GLY A 110 13.10 -24.46 -0.73
C GLY A 110 11.99 -24.03 -1.71
N VAL A 111 11.90 -24.67 -2.88
CA VAL A 111 10.97 -24.31 -3.95
C VAL A 111 9.71 -25.14 -3.80
N ARG A 112 8.56 -24.48 -3.90
CA ARG A 112 7.24 -25.08 -3.68
C ARG A 112 6.34 -24.88 -4.90
N CYS A 113 5.66 -25.94 -5.34
CA CYS A 113 4.71 -25.85 -6.45
C CYS A 113 3.52 -24.97 -6.08
N LYS A 114 3.16 -24.00 -6.95
CA LYS A 114 2.03 -23.09 -6.70
C LYS A 114 0.69 -23.80 -6.61
N LYS A 115 0.50 -24.90 -7.36
CA LYS A 115 -0.78 -25.62 -7.47
C LYS A 115 -1.03 -26.59 -6.32
N CYS A 116 0.00 -27.30 -5.85
CA CYS A 116 -0.14 -28.36 -4.85
C CYS A 116 0.64 -28.13 -3.56
N GLN A 117 1.39 -27.03 -3.46
CA GLN A 117 2.15 -26.63 -2.28
C GLN A 117 3.19 -27.67 -1.78
N LYS A 118 3.57 -28.63 -2.63
CA LYS A 118 4.63 -29.62 -2.34
C LYS A 118 6.01 -29.07 -2.69
N TYR A 119 7.04 -29.48 -1.94
CA TYR A 119 8.43 -29.15 -2.25
C TYR A 119 8.90 -29.86 -3.52
N ILE A 120 9.46 -29.09 -4.45
CA ILE A 120 9.98 -29.55 -5.74
C ILE A 120 11.44 -29.13 -5.87
N CYS A 121 12.25 -29.94 -6.56
CA CYS A 121 13.60 -29.55 -6.92
C CYS A 121 13.58 -28.55 -8.09
N LYS A 122 14.67 -27.79 -8.26
CA LYS A 122 14.78 -26.78 -9.32
C LYS A 122 14.70 -27.40 -10.72
N ASP A 123 15.19 -28.63 -10.90
CA ASP A 123 15.21 -29.35 -12.18
C ASP A 123 13.82 -29.82 -12.66
N HIS A 124 12.80 -29.72 -11.81
CA HIS A 124 11.41 -30.06 -12.12
C HIS A 124 10.49 -28.84 -12.13
N THR A 125 11.06 -27.66 -12.33
CA THR A 125 10.29 -26.42 -12.52
C THR A 125 10.03 -26.25 -14.02
N GLN A 126 8.84 -26.63 -14.50
CA GLN A 126 8.34 -26.25 -15.83
C GLN A 126 7.07 -25.41 -15.68
#